data_AF-A0A9P7WV61-F1
#
_entry.id   AF-A0A9P7WV61-F1
#
_cell.length_a   1.000
_cell.length_b   1.000
_cell.length_c   1.000
_cell.angle_alpha   90.00
_cell.angle_beta   90.00
_cell.angle_gamma   90.00
#
_symmetry.space_group_name_H-M   'P 1'
#
loop_
_entity.id
_entity.type
_entity.pdbx_description
1 polymer ?
#
loop_
_entity_poly.entity_id
_entity_poly.type
_entity_poly.pdbx_seq_one_letter_code
_entity_poly.pdbx_strand_id
1 'polypeptide(L)'
;MSLYQPPDIEENVFDVNEHGYPPTKPSRSKSNYLVVDLGQWTDRALGLAFNALVTASTEATGYVHGTTLKWGLAREGRLRFNANLRLFSATKGVLSVNGPVVNVIFIISIILSYAASSTVLLHSSILPGFLGGGDQVPTSVIYFLPPIILGTTLILQAILGLIAFFNTHVPTWSSSPLDITSALVHHNYIHHQPQRCMRSVSKTNDTSTDPIRPLSRQPSAWSSHKTVARVVWFVWGAPVIWVGWIFIWMYALPYGLSSGGGVTPLRVVGLGLLRLSGVQSIVTVVLHCCELVTTLARDEAVWRAASTPAGARPAGNPLKAVLRSWQSVVLLLAKPSIHWFFGINVGMGFSTGVQITYLAVFFPIVLFFVAVFITVASTRRPSGPQPVAYGHVQTLADLVDEWSVTMYWGHKEDRVLGQPWPVRHAGTTKDGPLPPIRMEEFYAWRESEVSLLQNA
;
A
#
# COMPACT_ATOMS: atom_id res chain seq x y z
N MET A 1 18.27 31.02 -36.11
CA MET A 1 19.72 30.95 -35.84
C MET A 1 20.24 32.39 -35.79
N SER A 2 20.25 32.94 -34.58
CA SER A 2 20.84 34.23 -34.20
C SER A 2 21.31 33.99 -32.77
N LEU A 3 22.64 33.99 -32.60
CA LEU A 3 23.32 33.70 -31.34
C LEU A 3 23.28 34.97 -30.49
N TYR A 4 22.62 34.88 -29.34
CA TYR A 4 22.70 35.90 -28.29
C TYR A 4 24.06 35.76 -27.59
N GLN A 5 24.97 36.70 -27.83
CA GLN A 5 26.18 36.86 -27.02
C GLN A 5 25.81 37.60 -25.73
N PRO A 6 26.17 37.08 -24.55
CA PRO A 6 26.02 37.83 -23.31
C PRO A 6 27.05 38.97 -23.25
N PRO A 7 26.77 40.07 -22.52
CA PRO A 7 27.71 41.15 -22.36
C PRO A 7 28.88 40.71 -21.47
N ASP A 8 30.08 41.16 -21.85
CA ASP A 8 31.29 41.07 -21.06
C ASP A 8 31.06 41.77 -19.71
N ILE A 9 31.09 41.00 -18.62
CA ILE A 9 31.15 41.54 -17.27
C ILE A 9 32.60 41.92 -17.05
N GLU A 10 32.88 43.22 -17.12
CA GLU A 10 34.12 43.82 -16.63
C GLU A 10 34.34 43.40 -15.17
N GLU A 11 35.47 42.75 -14.92
CA GLU A 11 36.09 42.71 -13.60
C GLU A 11 36.46 44.14 -13.16
N ASN A 12 36.33 44.39 -11.86
CA ASN A 12 36.60 45.62 -11.07
C ASN A 12 35.29 46.34 -10.70
N VAL A 13 34.96 46.57 -9.43
CA VAL A 13 35.76 47.20 -8.39
C VAL A 13 35.23 46.72 -7.03
N PHE A 14 36.09 46.11 -6.21
CA PHE A 14 35.84 45.97 -4.78
C PHE A 14 36.08 47.32 -4.12
N ASP A 15 35.04 47.85 -3.48
CA ASP A 15 35.12 49.00 -2.60
C ASP A 15 36.19 48.80 -1.51
N VAL A 16 37.06 49.80 -1.43
CA VAL A 16 38.03 49.99 -0.36
C VAL A 16 37.25 50.38 0.90
N ASN A 17 37.21 49.50 1.89
CA ASN A 17 36.75 49.85 3.23
C ASN A 17 37.73 50.85 3.87
N GLU A 18 37.28 52.08 4.08
CA GLU A 18 38.01 53.15 4.79
C GLU A 18 38.08 52.94 6.32
N HIS A 19 37.62 51.80 6.82
CA HIS A 19 37.65 51.46 8.25
C HIS A 19 38.38 50.13 8.49
N GLY A 20 39.72 50.18 8.46
CA GLY A 20 40.67 49.51 9.37
C GLY A 20 40.52 48.05 9.79
N TYR A 21 39.59 47.26 9.26
CA TYR A 21 39.47 45.83 9.55
C TYR A 21 40.18 45.03 8.46
N PRO A 22 41.05 44.06 8.84
CA PRO A 22 41.71 43.23 7.86
C PRO A 22 40.65 42.47 7.03
N PRO A 23 40.85 42.32 5.71
CA PRO A 23 39.97 41.49 4.89
C PRO A 23 39.98 40.08 5.47
N THR A 24 38.88 39.71 6.12
CA THR A 24 38.69 38.34 6.59
C THR A 24 38.77 37.45 5.37
N LYS A 25 39.78 36.58 5.32
CA LYS A 25 39.93 35.54 4.28
C LYS A 25 38.55 34.95 3.97
N PRO A 26 38.16 34.77 2.69
CA PRO A 26 36.92 34.08 2.37
C PRO A 26 36.98 32.70 3.00
N SER A 27 36.26 32.56 4.11
CA SER A 27 36.00 31.29 4.74
C SER A 27 35.35 30.43 3.67
N ARG A 28 36.07 29.39 3.19
CA ARG A 28 35.50 28.28 2.42
C ARG A 28 34.50 27.57 3.33
N SER A 29 33.36 28.19 3.56
CA SER A 29 32.21 27.55 4.15
C SER A 29 31.82 26.45 3.19
N LYS A 30 32.04 25.19 3.58
CA LYS A 30 31.51 24.04 2.85
C LYS A 30 29.99 24.18 2.90
N SER A 31 29.39 24.74 1.85
CA SER A 31 27.96 24.92 1.78
C SER A 31 27.31 23.55 1.75
N ASN A 32 26.46 23.31 2.74
CA ASN A 32 25.72 22.06 2.92
C ASN A 32 24.53 21.92 1.95
N TYR A 33 24.56 22.65 0.84
CA TYR A 33 23.49 22.71 -0.13
C TYR A 33 24.06 23.00 -1.52
N LEU A 34 23.35 22.49 -2.53
CA LEU A 34 23.59 22.76 -3.93
C LEU A 34 22.41 23.59 -4.45
N VAL A 35 22.70 24.77 -4.99
CA VAL A 35 21.70 25.58 -5.70
C VAL A 35 21.67 25.10 -7.14
N VAL A 36 20.48 24.72 -7.62
CA VAL A 36 20.27 24.29 -8.99
C VAL A 36 19.17 25.15 -9.59
N ASP A 37 19.47 25.78 -10.72
CA ASP A 37 18.45 26.46 -11.51
C ASP A 37 17.69 25.39 -12.30
N LEU A 38 16.47 25.10 -11.85
CA LEU A 38 15.57 24.16 -12.48
C LEU A 38 14.34 24.91 -12.94
N GLY A 39 13.99 24.76 -14.22
CA GLY A 39 12.68 25.20 -14.69
C GLY A 39 11.56 24.55 -13.86
N GLN A 40 10.48 25.30 -13.62
CA GLN A 40 9.35 24.86 -12.78
C GLN A 40 8.83 23.48 -13.17
N TRP A 41 8.70 23.19 -14.46
CA TRP A 41 8.25 21.89 -14.94
C TRP A 41 9.24 20.76 -14.65
N THR A 42 10.53 21.03 -14.74
CA THR A 42 11.60 20.07 -14.43
C THR A 42 11.60 19.74 -12.94
N ASP A 43 11.47 20.74 -12.07
CA ASP A 43 11.35 20.56 -10.61
C ASP A 43 10.14 19.66 -10.25
N ARG A 44 8.97 19.96 -10.83
CA ARG A 44 7.76 19.15 -10.61
C ARG A 44 7.89 17.73 -11.15
N ALA A 45 8.48 17.56 -12.33
CA ALA A 45 8.68 16.25 -12.95
C ALA A 45 9.67 15.39 -12.14
N LEU A 46 10.77 15.98 -11.65
CA LEU A 46 11.73 15.31 -10.76
C LEU A 46 11.07 14.89 -9.45
N GLY A 47 10.24 15.75 -8.86
CA GLY A 47 9.46 15.40 -7.67
C GLY A 47 8.55 14.18 -7.89
N LEU A 48 7.91 14.07 -9.05
CA LEU A 48 7.10 12.90 -9.40
C LEU A 48 7.98 11.66 -9.61
N ALA A 49 9.12 11.80 -10.30
CA ALA A 49 10.06 10.72 -10.53
C ALA A 49 10.62 10.14 -9.21
N PHE A 50 10.98 10.99 -8.25
CA PHE A 50 11.39 10.54 -6.91
C PHE A 50 10.28 9.77 -6.21
N ASN A 51 9.04 10.27 -6.21
CA ASN A 51 7.91 9.56 -5.59
C ASN A 51 7.59 8.23 -6.29
N ALA A 52 7.74 8.16 -7.61
CA ALA A 52 7.60 6.91 -8.37
C ALA A 52 8.70 5.90 -8.01
N LEU A 53 9.95 6.36 -7.87
CA LEU A 53 11.06 5.52 -7.43
C LEU A 53 10.85 5.01 -6.00
N VAL A 54 10.48 5.90 -5.06
CA VAL A 54 10.15 5.51 -3.68
C VAL A 54 9.01 4.49 -3.66
N THR A 55 7.96 4.70 -4.45
CA THR A 55 6.87 3.73 -4.57
C THR A 55 7.39 2.39 -5.07
N ALA A 56 8.13 2.35 -6.18
CA ALA A 56 8.66 1.11 -6.73
C ALA A 56 9.56 0.35 -5.72
N SER A 57 10.45 1.07 -5.02
CA SER A 57 11.32 0.48 -4.00
C SER A 57 10.54 -0.04 -2.80
N THR A 58 9.60 0.74 -2.25
CA THR A 58 8.80 0.37 -1.07
C THR A 58 7.80 -0.75 -1.37
N GLU A 59 7.28 -0.83 -2.59
CA GLU A 59 6.45 -1.96 -3.06
C GLU A 59 7.28 -3.24 -3.19
N ALA A 60 8.49 -3.16 -3.74
CA ALA A 60 9.37 -4.31 -3.91
C ALA A 60 9.85 -4.89 -2.56
N THR A 61 10.42 -4.05 -1.69
CA THR A 61 10.84 -4.47 -0.33
C THR A 61 9.63 -4.90 0.48
N GLY A 62 8.52 -4.20 0.30
CA GLY A 62 7.26 -4.53 0.91
C GLY A 62 6.78 -5.92 0.52
N TYR A 63 6.79 -6.25 -0.76
CA TYR A 63 6.37 -7.56 -1.24
C TYR A 63 7.12 -8.71 -0.54
N VAL A 64 8.44 -8.56 -0.41
CA VAL A 64 9.29 -9.54 0.28
C VAL A 64 8.86 -9.66 1.75
N HIS A 65 8.84 -8.54 2.47
CA HIS A 65 8.46 -8.48 3.89
C HIS A 65 7.02 -8.97 4.15
N GLY A 66 6.08 -8.65 3.27
CA GLY A 66 4.68 -9.08 3.37
C GLY A 66 4.51 -10.57 3.16
N THR A 67 5.28 -11.15 2.23
CA THR A 67 5.24 -12.60 1.96
C THR A 67 5.88 -13.39 3.10
N THR A 68 7.00 -12.93 3.64
CA THR A 68 7.64 -13.56 4.81
C THR A 68 6.75 -13.44 6.04
N LEU A 69 6.15 -12.27 6.32
CA LEU A 69 5.17 -12.11 7.40
C LEU A 69 3.98 -13.07 7.24
N LYS A 70 3.45 -13.21 6.02
CA LYS A 70 2.34 -14.14 5.73
C LYS A 70 2.67 -15.57 6.12
N TRP A 71 3.85 -16.06 5.73
CA TRP A 71 4.31 -17.40 6.07
C TRP A 71 4.70 -17.56 7.55
N GLY A 72 5.19 -16.50 8.19
CA GLY A 72 5.34 -16.45 9.63
C GLY A 72 4.00 -16.63 10.36
N LEU A 73 2.96 -15.92 9.93
CA LEU A 73 1.60 -16.05 10.47
C LEU A 73 1.00 -17.44 10.20
N ALA A 74 1.29 -18.04 9.05
CA ALA A 74 0.84 -19.39 8.71
C ALA A 74 1.38 -20.43 9.69
N ARG A 75 2.68 -20.38 9.98
CA ARG A 75 3.34 -21.27 10.95
C ARG A 75 2.76 -21.16 12.35
N GLU A 76 2.28 -19.98 12.72
CA GLU A 76 1.63 -19.74 14.01
C GLU A 76 0.14 -20.12 14.04
N GLY A 77 -0.43 -20.59 12.92
CA GLY A 77 -1.87 -20.85 12.80
C GLY A 77 -2.72 -19.59 12.87
N ARG A 78 -2.15 -18.41 12.56
CA ARG A 78 -2.80 -17.09 12.67
C ARG A 78 -3.14 -16.47 11.33
N LEU A 79 -2.73 -17.10 10.22
CA LEU A 79 -3.05 -16.65 8.87
C LEU A 79 -4.52 -16.96 8.54
N ARG A 80 -5.37 -15.93 8.50
CA ARG A 80 -6.79 -16.08 8.13
C ARG A 80 -7.09 -15.65 6.70
N PHE A 81 -6.43 -14.61 6.22
CA PHE A 81 -6.62 -14.06 4.88
C PHE A 81 -5.29 -14.01 4.15
N ASN A 82 -5.32 -14.20 2.83
CA ASN A 82 -4.16 -14.03 1.97
C ASN A 82 -3.60 -12.60 2.06
N ALA A 83 -4.48 -11.61 2.06
CA ALA A 83 -4.14 -10.21 2.26
C ALA A 83 -4.22 -9.85 3.76
N ASN A 84 -3.08 -9.56 4.39
CA ASN A 84 -3.03 -8.99 5.74
C ASN A 84 -2.36 -7.64 5.68
N LEU A 85 -2.92 -6.66 6.40
CA LEU A 85 -2.28 -5.38 6.55
C LEU A 85 -1.12 -5.53 7.55
N ARG A 86 0.10 -5.25 7.10
CA ARG A 86 1.31 -5.31 7.94
C ARG A 86 1.20 -4.45 9.20
N LEU A 87 0.39 -3.40 9.15
CA LEU A 87 0.09 -2.52 10.29
C LEU A 87 -0.72 -3.22 11.41
N PHE A 88 -1.53 -4.23 11.07
CA PHE A 88 -2.45 -4.88 12.02
C PHE A 88 -2.11 -6.34 12.31
N SER A 89 -1.09 -6.90 11.64
CA SER A 89 -0.69 -8.29 11.80
C SER A 89 0.80 -8.39 12.06
N ALA A 90 1.19 -9.21 13.04
CA ALA A 90 2.58 -9.49 13.39
C ALA A 90 2.70 -10.91 13.96
N THR A 91 3.87 -11.53 13.78
CA THR A 91 4.23 -12.81 14.43
C THR A 91 4.36 -12.64 15.95
N LYS A 92 4.33 -13.75 16.68
CA LYS A 92 4.61 -13.80 18.12
C LYS A 92 6.05 -13.32 18.38
N GLY A 93 6.22 -12.60 19.49
CA GLY A 93 7.50 -12.00 19.86
C GLY A 93 7.66 -10.57 19.37
N VAL A 94 7.85 -9.65 20.30
CA VAL A 94 7.89 -8.20 20.06
C VAL A 94 8.99 -7.79 19.08
N LEU A 95 10.17 -8.40 19.22
CA LEU A 95 11.37 -8.16 18.40
C LEU A 95 11.63 -9.27 17.37
N SER A 96 10.65 -10.16 17.13
CA SER A 96 10.79 -11.13 16.04
C SER A 96 10.88 -10.41 14.70
N VAL A 97 11.48 -11.05 13.69
CA VAL A 97 11.74 -10.43 12.38
C VAL A 97 10.47 -9.91 11.69
N ASN A 98 9.33 -10.56 11.94
CA ASN A 98 8.01 -10.15 11.45
C ASN A 98 7.10 -9.66 12.61
N GLY A 99 7.71 -9.26 13.72
CA GLY A 99 7.06 -8.82 14.95
C GLY A 99 6.56 -7.38 14.88
N PRO A 100 5.81 -6.94 15.89
CA PRO A 100 5.17 -5.62 15.89
C PRO A 100 6.19 -4.47 15.83
N VAL A 101 7.33 -4.57 16.51
CA VAL A 101 8.34 -3.49 16.50
C VAL A 101 8.98 -3.37 15.11
N VAL A 102 9.35 -4.49 14.49
CA VAL A 102 9.95 -4.47 13.15
C VAL A 102 8.95 -3.93 12.12
N ASN A 103 7.68 -4.30 12.22
CA ASN A 103 6.64 -3.74 11.37
C ASN A 103 6.47 -2.22 11.56
N VAL A 104 6.51 -1.72 12.79
CA VAL A 104 6.45 -0.28 13.08
C VAL A 104 7.67 0.44 12.50
N ILE A 105 8.89 -0.10 12.68
CA ILE A 105 10.11 0.46 12.08
C ILE A 105 9.99 0.50 10.55
N PHE A 106 9.47 -0.57 9.93
CA PHE A 106 9.26 -0.63 8.49
C PHE A 106 8.29 0.47 8.01
N ILE A 107 7.18 0.67 8.72
CA ILE A 107 6.19 1.71 8.41
C ILE A 107 6.77 3.12 8.60
N ILE A 108 7.47 3.37 9.71
CA ILE A 108 8.16 4.65 9.95
C ILE A 108 9.16 4.92 8.82
N SER A 109 9.89 3.89 8.39
CA SER A 109 10.85 4.00 7.29
C SER A 109 10.15 4.39 5.99
N ILE A 110 8.99 3.81 5.67
CA ILE A 110 8.19 4.19 4.48
C ILE A 110 7.75 5.66 4.57
N ILE A 111 7.21 6.08 5.73
CA ILE A 111 6.74 7.45 5.94
C ILE A 111 7.89 8.45 5.75
N LEU A 112 9.05 8.15 6.36
CA LEU A 112 10.24 8.97 6.23
C LEU A 112 10.77 8.99 4.79
N SER A 113 10.73 7.88 4.05
CA SER A 113 11.12 7.87 2.63
C SER A 113 10.25 8.82 1.79
N TYR A 114 8.93 8.80 1.96
CA TYR A 114 8.05 9.72 1.22
C TYR A 114 8.18 11.18 1.68
N ALA A 115 8.38 11.43 2.97
CA ALA A 115 8.62 12.78 3.48
C ALA A 115 9.96 13.34 2.99
N ALA A 116 11.01 12.53 3.01
CA ALA A 116 12.33 12.88 2.49
C ALA A 116 12.29 13.12 0.98
N SER A 117 11.63 12.25 0.21
CA SER A 117 11.40 12.43 -1.24
C SER A 117 10.74 13.78 -1.55
N SER A 118 9.75 14.19 -0.76
CA SER A 118 9.04 15.46 -0.94
C SER A 118 9.86 16.70 -0.57
N THR A 119 11.04 16.52 0.04
CA THR A 119 11.91 17.60 0.53
C THR A 119 13.30 17.60 -0.09
N VAL A 120 13.57 16.70 -1.05
CA VAL A 120 14.84 16.68 -1.82
C VAL A 120 15.03 18.00 -2.56
N LEU A 121 13.96 18.54 -3.14
CA LEU A 121 13.94 19.82 -3.83
C LEU A 121 13.27 20.84 -2.91
N LEU A 122 14.07 21.63 -2.19
CA LEU A 122 13.56 22.71 -1.36
C LEU A 122 13.35 23.95 -2.22
N HIS A 123 12.17 24.57 -2.11
CA HIS A 123 11.90 25.82 -2.80
C HIS A 123 12.51 26.99 -2.04
N SER A 124 13.36 27.78 -2.69
CA SER A 124 13.92 29.01 -2.12
C SER A 124 13.21 30.23 -2.72
N SER A 125 12.40 30.91 -1.90
CA SER A 125 11.77 32.18 -2.28
C SER A 125 12.53 33.41 -1.74
N ILE A 126 13.76 33.25 -1.25
CA ILE A 126 14.39 34.22 -0.31
C ILE A 126 15.58 34.98 -0.89
N LEU A 127 16.07 34.64 -2.08
CA LEU A 127 17.15 35.41 -2.69
C LEU A 127 16.79 36.79 -3.32
N PRO A 128 15.57 37.36 -3.29
CA PRO A 128 15.39 38.72 -3.82
C PRO A 128 15.85 39.84 -2.87
N GLY A 129 15.78 39.61 -1.54
CA GLY A 129 15.97 40.68 -0.56
C GLY A 129 17.42 40.93 -0.12
N PHE A 130 18.30 39.92 -0.25
CA PHE A 130 19.68 40.01 0.21
C PHE A 130 20.68 40.46 -0.88
N LEU A 131 20.28 40.41 -2.16
CA LEU A 131 21.14 40.73 -3.30
C LEU A 131 20.59 41.83 -4.22
N GLY A 132 19.61 42.61 -3.76
CA GLY A 132 19.22 43.89 -4.39
C GLY A 132 18.84 43.80 -5.87
N GLY A 133 17.56 43.53 -6.15
CA GLY A 133 16.94 43.91 -7.43
C GLY A 133 17.35 43.06 -8.63
N GLY A 134 16.82 41.84 -8.72
CA GLY A 134 16.86 41.03 -9.94
C GLY A 134 15.62 40.14 -10.00
N ASP A 135 15.14 39.88 -11.22
CA ASP A 135 13.97 39.05 -11.49
C ASP A 135 13.95 37.75 -10.68
N GLN A 136 12.76 37.37 -10.21
CA GLN A 136 12.55 36.16 -9.41
C GLN A 136 12.84 34.90 -10.25
N VAL A 137 14.09 34.47 -10.31
CA VAL A 137 14.40 33.13 -10.83
C VAL A 137 14.12 32.13 -9.70
N PRO A 138 13.12 31.24 -9.85
CA PRO A 138 12.85 30.22 -8.86
C PRO A 138 14.06 29.28 -8.79
N THR A 139 14.82 29.37 -7.70
CA THR A 139 15.99 28.52 -7.49
C THR A 139 15.60 27.35 -6.58
N SER A 140 15.83 26.12 -7.05
CA SER A 140 15.67 24.92 -6.24
C SER A 140 16.97 24.67 -5.48
N VAL A 141 16.84 24.42 -4.18
CA VAL A 141 17.98 24.13 -3.31
C VAL A 141 17.94 22.67 -2.90
N ILE A 142 18.99 21.94 -3.20
CA ILE A 142 19.16 20.56 -2.76
C ILE A 142 19.98 20.59 -1.48
N TYR A 143 19.34 20.29 -0.36
CA TYR A 143 20.02 20.10 0.92
C TYR A 143 20.43 18.63 1.06
N PHE A 144 21.60 18.35 1.65
CA PHE A 144 22.13 16.98 1.69
C PHE A 144 21.30 16.02 2.58
N LEU A 145 20.58 16.54 3.57
CA LEU A 145 19.94 15.71 4.61
C LEU A 145 18.76 14.87 4.07
N PRO A 146 17.77 15.40 3.31
CA PRO A 146 16.69 14.58 2.79
C PRO A 146 17.16 13.41 1.90
N PRO A 147 18.10 13.58 0.94
CA PRO A 147 18.66 12.45 0.20
C PRO A 147 19.32 11.39 1.08
N ILE A 148 20.05 11.77 2.13
CA ILE A 148 20.65 10.81 3.08
C ILE A 148 19.56 10.06 3.84
N ILE A 149 18.52 10.74 4.33
CA ILE A 149 17.41 10.09 5.04
C ILE A 149 16.63 9.17 4.10
N LEU A 150 16.40 9.60 2.86
CA LEU A 150 15.78 8.78 1.83
C LEU A 150 16.60 7.50 1.57
N GLY A 151 17.91 7.62 1.33
CA GLY A 151 18.79 6.48 1.10
C GLY A 151 18.85 5.53 2.30
N THR A 152 19.03 6.06 3.51
CA THR A 152 19.11 5.24 4.74
C THR A 152 17.81 4.51 5.04
N THR A 153 16.65 5.15 4.85
CA THR A 153 15.35 4.51 5.09
C THR A 153 15.03 3.43 4.05
N LEU A 154 15.38 3.62 2.78
CA LEU A 154 15.24 2.59 1.75
C LEU A 154 16.18 1.41 1.98
N ILE A 155 17.44 1.66 2.37
CA ILE A 155 18.40 0.61 2.74
C ILE A 155 17.90 -0.15 3.97
N LEU A 156 17.39 0.54 4.98
CA LEU A 156 16.83 -0.10 6.18
C LEU A 156 15.66 -1.03 5.82
N GLN A 157 14.73 -0.59 4.97
CA GLN A 157 13.64 -1.46 4.49
C GLN A 157 14.17 -2.69 3.73
N ALA A 158 15.19 -2.51 2.89
CA ALA A 158 15.80 -3.62 2.16
C ALA A 158 16.49 -4.61 3.12
N ILE A 159 17.23 -4.11 4.12
CA ILE A 159 17.86 -4.94 5.16
C ILE A 159 16.80 -5.72 5.94
N LEU A 160 15.73 -5.07 6.38
CA LEU A 160 14.63 -5.74 7.11
C LEU A 160 13.98 -6.82 6.24
N GLY A 161 13.71 -6.53 4.97
CA GLY A 161 13.18 -7.50 4.01
C GLY A 161 14.12 -8.68 3.78
N LEU A 162 15.43 -8.45 3.67
CA LEU A 162 16.46 -9.49 3.52
C LEU A 162 16.57 -10.36 4.78
N ILE A 163 16.58 -9.76 5.97
CA ILE A 163 16.57 -10.51 7.23
C ILE A 163 15.32 -11.38 7.29
N ALA A 164 14.14 -10.85 6.93
CA ALA A 164 12.91 -11.62 6.87
C ALA A 164 12.96 -12.76 5.86
N PHE A 165 13.56 -12.52 4.69
CA PHE A 165 13.77 -13.51 3.63
C PHE A 165 14.64 -14.68 4.13
N PHE A 166 15.79 -14.40 4.75
CA PHE A 166 16.71 -15.44 5.21
C PHE A 166 16.19 -16.20 6.44
N ASN A 167 15.38 -15.58 7.29
CA ASN A 167 14.89 -16.20 8.53
C ASN A 167 13.52 -16.89 8.39
N THR A 168 12.82 -16.69 7.27
CA THR A 168 11.48 -17.28 7.06
C THR A 168 11.52 -18.23 5.88
N HIS A 169 11.25 -19.51 6.12
CA HIS A 169 11.08 -20.43 5.00
C HIS A 169 9.70 -20.25 4.37
N VAL A 170 9.72 -19.82 3.11
CA VAL A 170 8.58 -19.46 2.25
C VAL A 170 8.36 -20.57 1.23
N PRO A 171 7.32 -21.42 1.38
CA PRO A 171 7.00 -22.49 0.42
C PRO A 171 6.68 -21.98 -0.99
N THR A 172 6.00 -20.84 -1.09
CA THR A 172 5.72 -20.21 -2.39
C THR A 172 5.74 -18.69 -2.29
N TRP A 173 6.32 -18.09 -3.33
CA TRP A 173 6.34 -16.65 -3.57
C TRP A 173 5.17 -16.19 -4.44
N SER A 174 4.17 -17.04 -4.70
CA SER A 174 2.97 -16.62 -5.40
C SER A 174 2.15 -15.65 -4.54
N SER A 175 1.52 -14.68 -5.20
CA SER A 175 0.54 -13.79 -4.55
C SER A 175 -0.90 -14.27 -4.73
N SER A 176 -1.11 -15.37 -5.46
CA SER A 176 -2.43 -15.98 -5.68
C SER A 176 -2.97 -16.55 -4.38
N PRO A 177 -4.24 -16.26 -4.04
CA PRO A 177 -4.86 -16.88 -2.88
C PRO A 177 -5.00 -18.41 -3.03
N LEU A 178 -5.09 -18.91 -4.28
CA LEU A 178 -5.22 -20.34 -4.56
C LEU A 178 -3.90 -21.09 -4.33
N ASP A 179 -2.77 -20.54 -4.78
CA ASP A 179 -1.45 -21.17 -4.60
C ASP A 179 -1.07 -21.22 -3.14
N ILE A 180 -1.38 -20.13 -2.42
CA ILE A 180 -1.11 -20.04 -0.99
C ILE A 180 -1.97 -21.04 -0.24
N THR A 181 -3.27 -21.12 -0.55
CA THR A 181 -4.17 -22.08 0.11
C THR A 181 -3.77 -23.51 -0.20
N SER A 182 -3.44 -23.83 -1.45
CA SER A 182 -2.93 -25.15 -1.86
C SER A 182 -1.66 -25.53 -1.09
N ALA A 183 -0.69 -24.62 -1.00
CA ALA A 183 0.54 -24.85 -0.24
C ALA A 183 0.27 -25.01 1.26
N LEU A 184 -0.68 -24.26 1.85
CA LEU A 184 -1.07 -24.40 3.25
C LEU A 184 -1.71 -25.76 3.53
N VAL A 185 -2.56 -26.25 2.62
CA VAL A 185 -3.17 -27.59 2.71
C VAL A 185 -2.12 -28.68 2.57
N HIS A 186 -1.23 -28.57 1.57
CA HIS A 186 -0.15 -29.55 1.34
C HIS A 186 0.83 -29.66 2.51
N HIS A 187 1.11 -28.55 3.20
CA HIS A 187 1.95 -28.53 4.39
C HIS A 187 1.20 -28.83 5.70
N ASN A 188 -0.07 -29.24 5.65
CA ASN A 188 -0.91 -29.52 6.82
C ASN A 188 -1.04 -28.34 7.80
N TYR A 189 -0.92 -27.10 7.31
CA TYR A 189 -1.21 -25.90 8.12
C TYR A 189 -2.70 -25.63 8.22
N ILE A 190 -3.47 -26.08 7.22
CA ILE A 190 -4.92 -25.95 7.14
C ILE A 190 -5.49 -27.29 6.67
N HIS A 191 -6.60 -27.69 7.27
CA HIS A 191 -7.35 -28.89 6.86
C HIS A 191 -8.66 -28.50 6.20
N HIS A 192 -9.01 -29.22 5.14
CA HIS A 192 -10.33 -29.12 4.52
C HIS A 192 -11.41 -29.46 5.56
N GLN A 193 -12.43 -28.60 5.71
CA GLN A 193 -13.60 -28.92 6.53
C GLN A 193 -14.71 -29.46 5.63
N PRO A 194 -14.97 -30.78 5.66
CA PRO A 194 -15.89 -31.43 4.75
C PRO A 194 -17.24 -30.70 4.71
N GLN A 195 -17.89 -30.49 5.84
CA GLN A 195 -19.27 -29.99 5.93
C GLN A 195 -19.50 -28.50 5.57
N ARG A 196 -18.56 -27.85 4.88
CA ARG A 196 -18.64 -26.41 4.51
C ARG A 196 -18.76 -26.12 3.02
N CYS A 197 -19.31 -27.08 2.25
CA CYS A 197 -19.72 -26.84 0.87
C CYS A 197 -20.66 -25.63 0.76
N MET A 198 -20.49 -24.81 -0.28
CA MET A 198 -21.33 -23.65 -0.58
C MET A 198 -21.39 -22.55 0.51
N ARG A 199 -20.51 -22.59 1.52
CA ARG A 199 -20.48 -21.58 2.59
C ARG A 199 -19.48 -20.48 2.24
N SER A 200 -19.98 -19.25 2.20
CA SER A 200 -19.13 -18.07 2.01
C SER A 200 -18.39 -17.69 3.30
N VAL A 201 -17.36 -16.85 3.17
CA VAL A 201 -16.59 -16.36 4.32
C VAL A 201 -17.45 -15.63 5.37
N SER A 202 -18.59 -15.07 4.97
CA SER A 202 -19.54 -14.44 5.92
C SER A 202 -20.12 -15.42 6.95
N LYS A 203 -20.14 -16.72 6.64
CA LYS A 203 -20.64 -17.80 7.50
C LYS A 203 -19.51 -18.58 8.18
N THR A 204 -18.33 -17.97 8.39
CA THR A 204 -17.19 -18.66 9.00
C THR A 204 -17.41 -19.04 10.46
N ASN A 205 -18.25 -18.30 11.18
CA ASN A 205 -18.58 -18.61 12.57
C ASN A 205 -19.83 -19.51 12.70
N ASP A 206 -20.43 -19.91 11.59
CA ASP A 206 -21.64 -20.74 11.58
C ASP A 206 -21.23 -22.22 11.64
N THR A 207 -21.48 -22.85 12.79
CA THR A 207 -21.19 -24.27 13.06
C THR A 207 -22.28 -25.22 12.58
N SER A 208 -23.38 -24.70 12.01
CA SER A 208 -24.39 -25.56 11.38
C SER A 208 -23.72 -26.45 10.32
N THR A 209 -24.22 -27.66 10.12
CA THR A 209 -23.83 -28.54 9.00
C THR A 209 -24.94 -28.65 7.97
N ASP A 210 -25.99 -27.84 8.12
CA ASP A 210 -27.19 -27.92 7.32
C ASP A 210 -26.88 -27.59 5.85
N PRO A 211 -27.53 -28.31 4.92
CA PRO A 211 -27.48 -28.00 3.51
C PRO A 211 -27.91 -26.55 3.24
N ILE A 212 -27.21 -25.85 2.36
CA ILE A 212 -27.47 -24.44 2.05
C ILE A 212 -27.84 -24.29 0.58
N ARG A 213 -28.80 -23.41 0.30
CA ARG A 213 -29.11 -22.99 -1.06
C ARG A 213 -28.11 -21.94 -1.57
N PRO A 214 -27.74 -21.98 -2.86
CA PRO A 214 -26.91 -20.95 -3.48
C PRO A 214 -27.56 -19.57 -3.38
N LEU A 215 -26.74 -18.51 -3.30
CA LEU A 215 -27.21 -17.13 -3.37
C LEU A 215 -26.97 -16.56 -4.77
N SER A 216 -27.97 -15.88 -5.33
CA SER A 216 -27.86 -15.22 -6.64
C SER A 216 -26.89 -14.03 -6.60
N ARG A 217 -26.77 -13.39 -5.44
CA ARG A 217 -25.80 -12.34 -5.13
C ARG A 217 -25.15 -12.62 -3.79
N GLN A 218 -23.83 -12.55 -3.77
CA GLN A 218 -23.05 -12.82 -2.59
C GLN A 218 -22.85 -11.55 -1.76
N PRO A 219 -22.60 -11.68 -0.44
CA PRO A 219 -22.30 -10.52 0.41
C PRO A 219 -21.03 -9.81 -0.07
N SER A 220 -20.99 -8.50 0.10
CA SER A 220 -19.83 -7.69 -0.27
C SER A 220 -18.67 -7.87 0.72
N ALA A 221 -17.48 -7.39 0.34
CA ALA A 221 -16.31 -7.39 1.22
C ALA A 221 -16.59 -6.60 2.51
N TRP A 222 -17.30 -5.47 2.38
CA TRP A 222 -17.75 -4.66 3.52
C TRP A 222 -18.54 -5.47 4.54
N SER A 223 -19.56 -6.23 4.09
CA SER A 223 -20.41 -7.02 4.99
C SER A 223 -19.70 -8.27 5.51
N SER A 224 -18.76 -8.83 4.74
CA SER A 224 -18.13 -10.11 5.06
C SER A 224 -16.88 -9.97 5.93
N HIS A 225 -16.25 -8.78 5.95
CA HIS A 225 -14.97 -8.56 6.63
C HIS A 225 -14.98 -7.26 7.46
N LYS A 226 -15.08 -7.38 8.79
CA LYS A 226 -15.15 -6.22 9.71
C LYS A 226 -13.99 -5.22 9.53
N THR A 227 -12.77 -5.70 9.27
CA THR A 227 -11.62 -4.81 9.01
C THR A 227 -11.79 -3.98 7.74
N VAL A 228 -12.45 -4.47 6.70
CA VAL A 228 -12.71 -3.69 5.47
C VAL A 228 -13.61 -2.49 5.80
N ALA A 229 -14.67 -2.71 6.58
CA ALA A 229 -15.53 -1.61 7.03
C ALA A 229 -14.74 -0.56 7.84
N ARG A 230 -13.88 -1.00 8.79
CA ARG A 230 -13.01 -0.08 9.54
C ARG A 230 -12.05 0.70 8.64
N VAL A 231 -11.44 0.04 7.66
CA VAL A 231 -10.55 0.67 6.68
C VAL A 231 -11.30 1.75 5.91
N VAL A 232 -12.50 1.47 5.41
CA VAL A 232 -13.24 2.46 4.65
C VAL A 232 -13.62 3.66 5.51
N TRP A 233 -14.08 3.45 6.76
CA TRP A 233 -14.31 4.54 7.71
C TRP A 233 -13.05 5.38 7.97
N PHE A 234 -11.91 4.72 8.13
CA PHE A 234 -10.62 5.39 8.29
C PHE A 234 -10.24 6.24 7.06
N VAL A 235 -10.45 5.72 5.85
CA VAL A 235 -10.20 6.46 4.59
C VAL A 235 -11.14 7.68 4.48
N TRP A 236 -12.40 7.56 4.88
CA TRP A 236 -13.34 8.70 4.95
C TRP A 236 -12.97 9.74 6.01
N GLY A 237 -12.30 9.33 7.09
CA GLY A 237 -11.77 10.25 8.09
C GLY A 237 -10.62 11.12 7.57
N ALA A 238 -9.85 10.64 6.59
CA ALA A 238 -8.64 11.32 6.13
C ALA A 238 -8.89 12.73 5.52
N PRO A 239 -9.88 12.95 4.64
CA PRO A 239 -10.25 14.31 4.20
C PRO A 239 -10.61 15.25 5.36
N VAL A 240 -11.37 14.76 6.35
CA VAL A 240 -11.79 15.56 7.51
C VAL A 240 -10.59 15.94 8.37
N ILE A 241 -9.71 14.97 8.64
CA ILE A 241 -8.46 15.20 9.38
C ILE A 241 -7.59 16.22 8.65
N TRP A 242 -7.50 16.15 7.32
CA TRP A 242 -6.74 17.10 6.52
C TRP A 242 -7.29 18.53 6.63
N VAL A 243 -8.61 18.69 6.51
CA VAL A 243 -9.26 20.00 6.66
C VAL A 243 -8.98 20.56 8.05
N GLY A 244 -9.18 19.75 9.10
CA GLY A 244 -8.85 20.13 10.48
C GLY A 244 -7.39 20.53 10.66
N TRP A 245 -6.46 19.80 10.02
CA TRP A 245 -5.04 20.15 10.04
C TRP A 245 -4.74 21.49 9.36
N ILE A 246 -5.35 21.79 8.20
CA ILE A 246 -5.21 23.11 7.56
C ILE A 246 -5.69 24.21 8.50
N PHE A 247 -6.85 24.04 9.13
CA PHE A 247 -7.35 25.01 10.12
C PHE A 247 -6.37 25.20 11.28
N ILE A 248 -5.86 24.11 11.87
CA ILE A 248 -4.85 24.21 12.94
C ILE A 248 -3.60 24.96 12.45
N TRP A 249 -3.12 24.67 11.23
CA TRP A 249 -1.94 25.32 10.69
C TRP A 249 -2.16 26.81 10.39
N MET A 250 -3.32 27.17 9.86
CA MET A 250 -3.68 28.56 9.57
C MET A 250 -3.87 29.40 10.84
N TYR A 251 -4.40 28.82 11.93
CA TYR A 251 -4.80 29.58 13.12
C TYR A 251 -3.84 29.43 14.31
N ALA A 252 -3.19 28.28 14.49
CA ALA A 252 -2.38 28.00 15.68
C ALA A 252 -0.86 28.02 15.44
N LEU A 253 -0.41 27.82 14.19
CA LEU A 253 1.01 27.72 13.84
C LEU A 253 1.69 28.98 13.22
N PRO A 254 1.00 30.06 12.78
CA PRO A 254 1.69 31.25 12.26
C PRO A 254 2.52 31.98 13.33
N TYR A 255 2.17 31.83 14.60
CA TYR A 255 2.70 32.64 15.70
C TYR A 255 3.74 31.92 16.58
N GLY A 256 3.98 30.62 16.36
CA GLY A 256 4.54 29.76 17.42
C GLY A 256 6.05 29.50 17.41
N LEU A 257 6.76 29.64 16.29
CA LEU A 257 8.21 29.34 16.22
C LEU A 257 8.93 30.23 15.21
N SER A 258 8.67 31.55 15.24
CA SER A 258 9.68 32.49 14.76
C SER A 258 10.90 32.30 15.63
N SER A 259 11.92 31.68 15.06
CA SER A 259 13.18 31.34 15.69
C SER A 259 13.94 32.62 16.05
N GLY A 260 13.56 33.25 17.16
CA GLY A 260 14.26 34.40 17.77
C GLY A 260 15.62 34.07 18.37
N GLY A 261 16.27 32.99 17.93
CA GLY A 261 17.62 32.61 18.36
C GLY A 261 18.27 31.75 17.28
N GLY A 262 19.55 32.03 16.98
CA GLY A 262 20.34 31.46 15.87
C GLY A 262 20.00 30.01 15.54
N VAL A 263 19.14 29.83 14.53
CA VAL A 263 18.72 28.51 14.03
C VAL A 263 19.73 28.05 13.01
N THR A 264 20.41 26.96 13.31
CA THR A 264 21.22 26.26 12.31
C THR A 264 20.29 25.66 11.25
N PRO A 265 20.65 25.68 9.95
CA PRO A 265 19.85 25.07 8.88
C PRO A 265 19.49 23.59 9.16
N LEU A 266 20.39 22.87 9.85
CA LEU A 266 20.15 21.50 10.30
C LEU A 266 18.92 21.37 11.21
N ARG A 267 18.72 22.31 12.16
CA ARG A 267 17.55 22.29 13.06
C ARG A 267 16.26 22.58 12.30
N VAL A 268 16.29 23.54 11.36
CA VAL A 268 15.11 23.90 10.55
C VAL A 268 14.69 22.74 9.66
N VAL A 269 15.62 22.17 8.90
CA VAL A 269 15.34 21.04 8.00
C VAL A 269 14.96 19.79 8.79
N GLY A 270 15.68 19.47 9.87
CA GLY A 270 15.41 18.28 10.69
C GLY A 270 14.04 18.33 11.37
N LEU A 271 13.70 19.44 12.04
CA LEU A 271 12.40 19.62 12.68
C LEU A 271 11.27 19.72 11.65
N GLY A 272 11.54 20.38 10.52
CA GLY A 272 10.61 20.45 9.40
C GLY A 272 10.27 19.06 8.86
N LEU A 273 11.27 18.19 8.69
CA LEU A 273 11.08 16.83 8.20
C LEU A 273 10.26 15.99 9.19
N LEU A 274 10.53 16.12 10.49
CA LEU A 274 9.75 15.44 11.53
C LEU A 274 8.28 15.84 11.47
N ARG A 275 7.99 17.13 11.35
CA ARG A 275 6.62 17.66 11.19
C ARG A 275 5.96 17.14 9.92
N LEU A 276 6.69 17.21 8.80
CA LEU A 276 6.20 16.72 7.51
C LEU A 276 5.88 15.23 7.56
N SER A 277 6.74 14.44 8.21
CA SER A 277 6.54 13.00 8.40
C SER A 277 5.28 12.70 9.21
N GLY A 278 4.97 13.53 10.22
CA GLY A 278 3.73 13.44 10.98
C GLY A 278 2.50 13.55 10.10
N VAL A 279 2.44 14.55 9.22
CA VAL A 279 1.32 14.73 8.28
C VAL A 279 1.32 13.65 7.19
N GLN A 280 2.49 13.35 6.63
CA GLN A 280 2.67 12.34 5.59
C GLN A 280 2.25 10.94 6.05
N SER A 281 2.37 10.65 7.35
CA SER A 281 1.96 9.37 7.93
C SER A 281 0.49 9.04 7.65
N ILE A 282 -0.39 10.05 7.68
CA ILE A 282 -1.83 9.86 7.43
C ILE A 282 -2.03 9.39 6.00
N VAL A 283 -1.44 10.09 5.03
CA VAL A 283 -1.55 9.76 3.59
C VAL A 283 -0.97 8.37 3.31
N THR A 284 0.23 8.08 3.82
CA THR A 284 0.89 6.79 3.65
C THR A 284 0.05 5.64 4.23
N VAL A 285 -0.44 5.78 5.48
CA VAL A 285 -1.24 4.73 6.12
C VAL A 285 -2.58 4.54 5.40
N VAL A 286 -3.25 5.61 4.97
CA VAL A 286 -4.49 5.54 4.18
C VAL A 286 -4.26 4.74 2.90
N LEU A 287 -3.21 5.05 2.13
CA LEU A 287 -2.94 4.37 0.86
C LEU A 287 -2.56 2.89 1.03
N HIS A 288 -1.84 2.55 2.10
CA HIS A 288 -1.59 1.14 2.42
C HIS A 288 -2.86 0.41 2.90
N CYS A 289 -3.75 1.07 3.63
CA CYS A 289 -5.06 0.51 3.96
C CYS A 289 -5.90 0.26 2.69
N CYS A 290 -5.85 1.17 1.72
CA CYS A 290 -6.50 1.01 0.41
C CYS A 290 -5.99 -0.24 -0.33
N GLU A 291 -4.69 -0.51 -0.25
CA GLU A 291 -4.03 -1.67 -0.86
C GLU A 291 -4.64 -2.98 -0.41
N LEU A 292 -4.94 -3.11 0.89
CA LEU A 292 -5.64 -4.28 1.44
C LEU A 292 -6.96 -4.54 0.72
N VAL A 293 -7.80 -3.51 0.59
CA VAL A 293 -9.14 -3.65 -0.03
C VAL A 293 -9.01 -4.04 -1.51
N THR A 294 -8.07 -3.42 -2.24
CA THR A 294 -7.83 -3.77 -3.65
C THR A 294 -7.30 -5.20 -3.80
N THR A 295 -6.46 -5.66 -2.86
CA THR A 295 -5.93 -7.03 -2.86
C THR A 295 -7.04 -8.05 -2.58
N LEU A 296 -7.92 -7.79 -1.62
CA LEU A 296 -9.09 -8.65 -1.34
C LEU A 296 -10.02 -8.75 -2.56
N ALA A 297 -10.26 -7.63 -3.25
CA ALA A 297 -11.07 -7.61 -4.46
C ALA A 297 -10.41 -8.40 -5.61
N ARG A 298 -9.08 -8.29 -5.76
CA ARG A 298 -8.30 -9.07 -6.72
C ARG A 298 -8.34 -10.56 -6.40
N ASP A 299 -8.16 -10.93 -5.14
CA ASP A 299 -8.19 -12.31 -4.68
C ASP A 299 -9.56 -12.96 -4.93
N GLU A 300 -10.64 -12.23 -4.70
CA GLU A 300 -11.98 -12.69 -5.06
C GLU A 300 -12.14 -12.82 -6.58
N ALA A 301 -11.59 -11.91 -7.38
CA ALA A 301 -11.64 -12.02 -8.85
C ALA A 301 -10.90 -13.27 -9.35
N VAL A 302 -9.78 -13.64 -8.74
CA VAL A 302 -9.05 -14.88 -9.03
C VAL A 302 -9.91 -16.10 -8.72
N TRP A 303 -10.58 -16.11 -7.57
CA TRP A 303 -11.51 -17.19 -7.20
C TRP A 303 -12.71 -17.28 -8.16
N ARG A 304 -13.28 -16.13 -8.52
CA ARG A 304 -14.43 -16.03 -9.44
C ARG A 304 -14.15 -16.55 -10.84
N ALA A 305 -12.89 -16.51 -11.26
CA ALA A 305 -12.49 -17.09 -12.55
C ALA A 305 -12.81 -18.59 -12.64
N ALA A 306 -12.95 -19.31 -11.53
CA ALA A 306 -13.30 -20.72 -11.53
C ALA A 306 -14.68 -21.01 -12.12
N SER A 307 -15.65 -20.10 -11.97
CA SER A 307 -16.97 -20.24 -12.61
C SER A 307 -17.03 -19.77 -14.05
N THR A 308 -15.90 -19.36 -14.63
CA THR A 308 -15.83 -18.95 -16.05
C THR A 308 -15.30 -20.09 -16.91
N PRO A 309 -15.57 -20.09 -18.23
CA PRO A 309 -15.01 -21.09 -19.14
C PRO A 309 -13.47 -21.11 -19.19
N ALA A 310 -12.79 -20.07 -18.71
CA ALA A 310 -11.33 -20.02 -18.65
C ALA A 310 -10.75 -20.76 -17.43
N GLY A 311 -11.57 -20.99 -16.39
CA GLY A 311 -11.16 -21.54 -15.11
C GLY A 311 -10.32 -20.58 -14.26
N ALA A 312 -10.18 -20.90 -12.98
CA ALA A 312 -9.24 -20.24 -12.09
C ALA A 312 -7.87 -20.87 -12.23
N ARG A 313 -6.86 -20.03 -12.46
CA ARG A 313 -5.46 -20.46 -12.51
C ARG A 313 -4.68 -19.83 -11.36
N PRO A 314 -3.79 -20.58 -10.70
CA PRO A 314 -2.58 -20.06 -10.07
C PRO A 314 -2.01 -18.85 -10.80
N ALA A 315 -1.65 -17.80 -10.05
CA ALA A 315 -1.05 -16.63 -10.65
C ALA A 315 0.41 -16.95 -10.97
N GLY A 316 0.73 -17.21 -12.24
CA GLY A 316 2.10 -17.53 -12.63
C GLY A 316 3.09 -16.40 -12.31
N ASN A 317 2.85 -15.18 -12.82
CA ASN A 317 3.72 -14.03 -12.56
C ASN A 317 3.00 -13.00 -11.67
N PRO A 318 3.55 -12.62 -10.50
CA PRO A 318 2.92 -11.68 -9.57
C PRO A 318 2.71 -10.29 -10.17
N LEU A 319 3.63 -9.80 -11.01
CA LEU A 319 3.48 -8.52 -11.70
C LEU A 319 2.31 -8.55 -12.69
N LYS A 320 2.22 -9.64 -13.47
CA LYS A 320 1.11 -9.83 -14.42
C LYS A 320 -0.23 -9.90 -13.68
N ALA A 321 -0.27 -10.50 -12.50
CA ALA A 321 -1.47 -10.58 -11.68
C ALA A 321 -1.92 -9.20 -11.16
N VAL A 322 -0.99 -8.36 -10.73
CA VAL A 322 -1.26 -6.97 -10.32
C VAL A 322 -1.77 -6.14 -11.50
N LEU A 323 -1.09 -6.22 -12.65
CA LEU A 323 -1.45 -5.43 -13.84
C LEU A 323 -2.79 -5.85 -14.47
N ARG A 324 -3.26 -7.08 -14.22
CA ARG A 324 -4.57 -7.54 -14.72
C ARG A 324 -5.75 -6.99 -13.92
N SER A 325 -5.53 -6.54 -12.68
CA SER A 325 -6.59 -5.96 -11.84
C SER A 325 -6.57 -4.44 -11.97
N TRP A 326 -7.58 -3.87 -12.62
CA TRP A 326 -7.65 -2.42 -12.82
C TRP A 326 -7.65 -1.65 -11.48
N GLN A 327 -8.22 -2.20 -10.40
CA GLN A 327 -8.19 -1.59 -9.07
C GLN A 327 -6.75 -1.48 -8.52
N SER A 328 -5.94 -2.52 -8.72
CA SER A 328 -4.54 -2.52 -8.31
C SER A 328 -3.71 -1.58 -9.17
N VAL A 329 -3.96 -1.52 -10.48
CA VAL A 329 -3.28 -0.56 -11.39
C VAL A 329 -3.61 0.88 -11.01
N VAL A 330 -4.88 1.20 -10.78
CA VAL A 330 -5.31 2.54 -10.34
C VAL A 330 -4.60 2.92 -9.04
N LEU A 331 -4.55 2.02 -8.06
CA LEU A 331 -3.88 2.32 -6.79
C LEU A 331 -2.36 2.45 -6.94
N LEU A 332 -1.72 1.60 -7.75
CA LEU A 332 -0.28 1.64 -8.01
C LEU A 332 0.14 2.96 -8.65
N LEU A 333 -0.67 3.51 -9.55
CA LEU A 333 -0.44 4.84 -10.16
C LEU A 333 -0.83 5.98 -9.22
N ALA A 334 -1.88 5.81 -8.42
CA ALA A 334 -2.35 6.83 -7.49
C ALA A 334 -1.35 7.08 -6.36
N LYS A 335 -0.66 6.05 -5.84
CA LYS A 335 0.31 6.20 -4.74
C LYS A 335 1.38 7.28 -5.00
N PRO A 336 2.22 7.17 -6.05
CA PRO A 336 3.25 8.18 -6.31
C PRO A 336 2.64 9.53 -6.67
N SER A 337 1.50 9.54 -7.38
CA SER A 337 0.81 10.77 -7.79
C SER A 337 0.27 11.54 -6.58
N ILE A 338 -0.33 10.85 -5.60
CA ILE A 338 -0.88 11.45 -4.39
C ILE A 338 0.24 11.94 -3.47
N HIS A 339 1.33 11.17 -3.30
CA HIS A 339 2.48 11.63 -2.52
C HIS A 339 3.20 12.81 -3.16
N TRP A 340 3.33 12.81 -4.49
CA TRP A 340 3.83 13.95 -5.24
C TRP A 340 2.93 15.18 -5.10
N PHE A 341 1.62 15.01 -5.30
CA PHE A 341 0.66 16.09 -5.13
C PHE A 341 0.68 16.62 -3.70
N PHE A 342 0.80 15.75 -2.70
CA PHE A 342 1.03 16.15 -1.30
C PHE A 342 2.28 17.04 -1.17
N GLY A 343 3.42 16.66 -1.77
CA GLY A 343 4.66 17.46 -1.72
C GLY A 343 4.56 18.83 -2.41
N ILE A 344 3.69 18.99 -3.41
CA ILE A 344 3.37 20.30 -4.00
C ILE A 344 2.57 21.17 -3.01
N ASN A 345 1.68 20.54 -2.25
CA ASN A 345 0.76 21.21 -1.32
C ASN A 345 1.43 21.54 0.03
N VAL A 346 2.33 20.67 0.47
CA VAL A 346 3.06 20.78 1.73
C VAL A 346 4.54 20.61 1.43
N GLY A 347 5.23 21.74 1.32
CA GLY A 347 6.64 21.82 1.02
C GLY A 347 7.48 22.18 2.24
N MET A 348 8.78 22.31 2.02
CA MET A 348 9.71 22.87 2.99
C MET A 348 10.52 23.98 2.33
N GLY A 349 10.49 25.17 2.93
CA GLY A 349 11.35 26.28 2.59
C GLY A 349 12.61 26.26 3.44
N PHE A 350 13.73 26.68 2.84
CA PHE A 350 15.05 26.58 3.46
C PHE A 350 15.18 27.33 4.80
N SER A 351 14.54 28.49 4.95
CA SER A 351 14.56 29.26 6.22
C SER A 351 13.24 29.25 6.99
N THR A 352 12.13 29.02 6.29
CA THR A 352 10.76 29.09 6.83
C THR A 352 10.30 27.75 7.40
N GLY A 353 10.97 26.64 7.06
CA GLY A 353 10.57 25.30 7.46
C GLY A 353 9.36 24.82 6.65
N VAL A 354 8.39 24.15 7.30
CA VAL A 354 7.21 23.59 6.59
C VAL A 354 6.32 24.72 6.08
N GLN A 355 6.04 24.69 4.78
CA GLN A 355 5.16 25.64 4.10
C GLN A 355 3.95 24.90 3.52
N ILE A 356 2.76 25.44 3.76
CA ILE A 356 1.53 24.98 3.12
C ILE A 356 1.18 25.95 2.01
N THR A 357 0.99 25.44 0.79
CA THR A 357 0.57 26.25 -0.34
C THR A 357 -0.95 26.40 -0.37
N TYR A 358 -1.47 27.45 -1.02
CA TYR A 358 -2.91 27.65 -1.16
C TYR A 358 -3.61 26.48 -1.86
N LEU A 359 -2.89 25.71 -2.68
CA LEU A 359 -3.42 24.52 -3.34
C LEU A 359 -3.79 23.40 -2.35
N ALA A 360 -3.25 23.42 -1.13
CA ALA A 360 -3.49 22.39 -0.12
C ALA A 360 -4.97 22.26 0.25
N VAL A 361 -5.77 23.32 0.05
CA VAL A 361 -7.24 23.29 0.24
C VAL A 361 -7.95 22.32 -0.71
N PHE A 362 -7.33 21.98 -1.84
CA PHE A 362 -7.87 21.03 -2.82
C PHE A 362 -7.43 19.58 -2.55
N PHE A 363 -6.44 19.33 -1.68
CA PHE A 363 -5.99 17.98 -1.36
C PHE A 363 -7.08 17.06 -0.75
N PRO A 364 -8.02 17.55 0.08
CA PRO A 364 -9.18 16.76 0.53
C PRO A 364 -10.02 16.20 -0.60
N ILE A 365 -10.11 16.89 -1.74
CA ILE A 365 -10.86 16.42 -2.91
C ILE A 365 -10.23 15.14 -3.45
N VAL A 366 -8.89 15.09 -3.53
CA VAL A 366 -8.15 13.89 -3.94
C VAL A 366 -8.41 12.73 -2.97
N LEU A 367 -8.29 12.98 -1.65
CA LEU A 367 -8.57 11.98 -0.62
C LEU A 367 -10.04 11.51 -0.64
N PHE A 368 -10.97 12.40 -0.95
CA PHE A 368 -12.39 12.08 -1.11
C PHE A 368 -12.61 11.11 -2.28
N PHE A 369 -11.98 11.34 -3.43
CA PHE A 369 -12.07 10.40 -4.56
C PHE A 369 -11.46 9.03 -4.23
N VAL A 370 -10.37 8.98 -3.44
CA VAL A 370 -9.83 7.72 -2.91
C VAL A 370 -10.85 7.03 -2.01
N ALA A 371 -11.52 7.77 -1.11
CA ALA A 371 -12.56 7.24 -0.24
C ALA A 371 -13.75 6.67 -1.03
N VAL A 372 -14.22 7.39 -2.05
CA VAL A 372 -15.28 6.91 -2.95
C VAL A 372 -14.84 5.65 -3.68
N PHE A 373 -13.64 5.64 -4.26
CA PHE A 373 -13.10 4.48 -4.96
C PHE A 373 -13.07 3.23 -4.07
N ILE A 374 -12.56 3.34 -2.85
CA ILE A 374 -12.47 2.22 -1.89
C ILE A 374 -13.84 1.81 -1.36
N THR A 375 -14.77 2.75 -1.19
CA THR A 375 -16.16 2.45 -0.81
C THR A 375 -16.84 1.65 -1.91
N VAL A 376 -16.73 2.08 -3.17
CA VAL A 376 -17.29 1.35 -4.32
C VAL A 376 -16.64 -0.03 -4.45
N ALA A 377 -15.31 -0.14 -4.32
CA ALA A 377 -14.62 -1.41 -4.38
C ALA A 377 -15.07 -2.39 -3.27
N SER A 378 -15.29 -1.92 -2.05
CA SER A 378 -15.67 -2.75 -0.90
C SER A 378 -17.16 -3.10 -0.83
N THR A 379 -18.03 -2.27 -1.41
CA THR A 379 -19.50 -2.47 -1.39
C THR A 379 -20.02 -3.27 -2.57
N ARG A 380 -19.24 -3.43 -3.64
CA ARG A 380 -19.59 -4.29 -4.77
C ARG A 380 -19.88 -5.71 -4.32
N ARG A 381 -21.07 -6.19 -4.68
CA ARG A 381 -21.54 -7.55 -4.42
C ARG A 381 -21.26 -8.42 -5.64
N PRO A 382 -20.47 -9.50 -5.52
CA PRO A 382 -20.26 -10.44 -6.60
C PRO A 382 -21.58 -11.10 -7.01
N SER A 383 -21.82 -11.17 -8.32
CA SER A 383 -22.95 -11.88 -8.89
C SER A 383 -22.64 -13.36 -9.04
N GLY A 384 -23.67 -14.19 -8.90
CA GLY A 384 -23.60 -15.61 -9.20
C GLY A 384 -23.51 -16.52 -7.96
N PRO A 385 -23.75 -17.82 -8.17
CA PRO A 385 -23.94 -18.81 -7.11
C PRO A 385 -22.67 -19.17 -6.34
N GLN A 386 -21.50 -18.98 -6.95
CA GLN A 386 -20.22 -19.31 -6.31
C GLN A 386 -20.07 -18.54 -4.98
N PRO A 387 -19.70 -19.18 -3.86
CA PRO A 387 -19.54 -18.50 -2.58
C PRO A 387 -18.37 -17.51 -2.59
N VAL A 388 -18.49 -16.37 -1.90
CA VAL A 388 -17.35 -15.45 -1.72
C VAL A 388 -16.33 -15.98 -0.74
N ALA A 389 -15.06 -15.78 -1.06
CA ALA A 389 -13.94 -16.12 -0.18
C ALA A 389 -13.11 -14.89 0.20
N TYR A 390 -12.98 -13.89 -0.69
CA TYR A 390 -12.14 -12.70 -0.48
C TYR A 390 -10.72 -13.03 0.00
N GLY A 391 -10.15 -14.14 -0.50
CA GLY A 391 -8.82 -14.60 -0.08
C GLY A 391 -8.76 -15.20 1.34
N HIS A 392 -9.88 -15.52 1.99
CA HIS A 392 -9.89 -16.26 3.24
C HIS A 392 -9.42 -17.71 3.01
N VAL A 393 -8.27 -18.07 3.59
CA VAL A 393 -7.55 -19.30 3.24
C VAL A 393 -8.32 -20.55 3.65
N GLN A 394 -8.96 -20.57 4.83
CA GLN A 394 -9.78 -21.69 5.25
C GLN A 394 -11.02 -21.85 4.37
N THR A 395 -11.69 -20.75 3.98
CA THR A 395 -12.87 -20.84 3.11
C THR A 395 -12.50 -21.35 1.73
N LEU A 396 -11.36 -20.93 1.18
CA LEU A 396 -10.88 -21.50 -0.07
C LEU A 396 -10.54 -22.98 0.07
N ALA A 397 -9.92 -23.39 1.18
CA ALA A 397 -9.64 -24.79 1.46
C ALA A 397 -10.94 -25.61 1.53
N ASP A 398 -11.99 -25.10 2.18
CA ASP A 398 -13.28 -25.79 2.30
C ASP A 398 -14.03 -25.89 0.96
N LEU A 399 -13.89 -24.88 0.10
CA LEU A 399 -14.57 -24.85 -1.19
C LEU A 399 -13.84 -25.72 -2.22
N VAL A 400 -12.51 -25.67 -2.29
CA VAL A 400 -11.73 -26.42 -3.28
C VAL A 400 -11.56 -27.87 -2.83
N ASP A 401 -12.25 -28.79 -3.49
CA ASP A 401 -12.17 -30.24 -3.24
C ASP A 401 -11.10 -30.92 -4.11
N GLU A 402 -10.94 -30.49 -5.36
CA GLU A 402 -9.87 -30.95 -6.26
C GLU A 402 -8.92 -29.80 -6.62
N TRP A 403 -7.67 -29.90 -6.17
CA TRP A 403 -6.61 -28.94 -6.47
C TRP A 403 -5.94 -29.26 -7.81
N SER A 404 -5.90 -28.28 -8.73
CA SER A 404 -5.27 -28.44 -10.04
C SER A 404 -4.72 -27.11 -10.59
N VAL A 405 -3.97 -27.17 -11.69
CA VAL A 405 -3.41 -25.98 -12.36
C VAL A 405 -4.50 -25.10 -12.98
N THR A 406 -5.65 -25.67 -13.35
CA THR A 406 -6.82 -24.92 -13.81
C THR A 406 -8.05 -25.55 -13.20
N MET A 407 -8.72 -24.80 -12.33
CA MET A 407 -9.87 -25.26 -11.57
C MET A 407 -11.16 -24.64 -12.11
N TYR A 408 -12.17 -25.49 -12.31
CA TYR A 408 -13.51 -25.08 -12.70
C TYR A 408 -14.49 -25.35 -11.57
N TRP A 409 -15.27 -24.33 -11.20
CA TRP A 409 -16.28 -24.42 -10.13
C TRP A 409 -17.67 -24.64 -10.72
N GLY A 410 -18.39 -25.65 -10.21
CA GLY A 410 -19.78 -25.85 -10.60
C GLY A 410 -20.45 -27.02 -9.89
N HIS A 411 -21.57 -27.45 -10.45
CA HIS A 411 -22.38 -28.54 -9.93
C HIS A 411 -21.73 -29.89 -10.26
N LYS A 412 -21.64 -30.77 -9.26
CA LYS A 412 -21.28 -32.18 -9.45
C LYS A 412 -22.54 -33.02 -9.28
N GLU A 413 -22.81 -33.93 -10.22
CA GLU A 413 -24.12 -34.61 -10.36
C GLU A 413 -24.40 -35.67 -9.28
N ASP A 414 -23.43 -35.97 -8.43
CA ASP A 414 -23.53 -37.05 -7.46
C ASP A 414 -24.55 -36.74 -6.36
N ARG A 415 -25.59 -37.59 -6.26
CA ARG A 415 -26.46 -37.65 -5.10
C ARG A 415 -25.67 -38.22 -3.93
N VAL A 416 -25.76 -37.60 -2.76
CA VAL A 416 -25.31 -38.22 -1.51
C VAL A 416 -26.27 -39.37 -1.19
N LEU A 417 -25.83 -40.62 -1.39
CA LEU A 417 -26.61 -41.81 -1.06
C LEU A 417 -26.89 -41.85 0.45
N GLY A 418 -28.15 -42.07 0.86
CA GLY A 418 -28.54 -42.23 2.26
C GLY A 418 -29.18 -41.02 2.95
N GLN A 419 -29.31 -39.88 2.28
CA GLN A 419 -30.04 -38.70 2.80
C GLN A 419 -31.52 -38.71 2.33
N PRO A 420 -32.48 -38.31 3.18
CA PRO A 420 -33.92 -38.31 2.85
C PRO A 420 -34.31 -37.31 1.74
N TRP A 421 -33.43 -36.36 1.42
CA TRP A 421 -33.62 -35.35 0.39
C TRP A 421 -32.46 -35.39 -0.62
N PRO A 422 -32.67 -35.01 -1.89
CA PRO A 422 -31.61 -34.96 -2.90
C PRO A 422 -30.64 -33.81 -2.60
N VAL A 423 -29.69 -34.06 -1.71
CA VAL A 423 -28.59 -33.13 -1.42
C VAL A 423 -27.52 -33.30 -2.51
N ARG A 424 -27.10 -32.17 -3.08
CA ARG A 424 -26.08 -32.11 -4.14
C ARG A 424 -24.74 -31.63 -3.60
N HIS A 425 -23.71 -31.83 -4.41
CA HIS A 425 -22.37 -31.31 -4.15
C HIS A 425 -21.96 -30.26 -5.19
N ALA A 426 -21.19 -29.27 -4.74
CA ALA A 426 -20.55 -28.26 -5.56
C ALA A 426 -19.08 -28.22 -5.20
N GLY A 427 -18.23 -28.19 -6.22
CA GLY A 427 -16.79 -28.34 -6.06
C GLY A 427 -16.01 -27.85 -7.27
N THR A 428 -14.70 -28.08 -7.24
CA THR A 428 -13.76 -27.83 -8.32
C THR A 428 -13.45 -29.10 -9.10
N THR A 429 -13.13 -28.97 -10.39
CA THR A 429 -12.56 -30.08 -11.18
C THR A 429 -11.47 -29.57 -12.12
N LYS A 430 -10.61 -30.47 -12.59
CA LYS A 430 -9.63 -30.23 -13.65
C LYS A 430 -10.14 -30.52 -15.06
N ASP A 431 -11.22 -31.30 -15.21
CA ASP A 431 -11.61 -31.91 -16.50
C ASP A 431 -12.37 -30.97 -17.43
N GLY A 432 -12.69 -29.76 -16.97
CA GLY A 432 -13.33 -28.72 -17.78
C GLY A 432 -14.45 -27.98 -17.04
N PRO A 433 -15.14 -27.05 -17.73
CA PRO A 433 -16.26 -26.32 -17.16
C PRO A 433 -17.37 -27.26 -16.68
N LEU A 434 -17.72 -27.16 -15.41
CA LEU A 434 -18.83 -27.92 -14.82
C LEU A 434 -20.19 -27.31 -15.17
N PRO A 435 -21.28 -28.09 -15.11
CA PRO A 435 -22.64 -27.58 -15.20
C PRO A 435 -22.89 -26.46 -14.19
N PRO A 436 -23.75 -25.47 -14.54
CA PRO A 436 -24.06 -24.37 -13.64
C PRO A 436 -24.73 -24.87 -12.36
N ILE A 437 -24.47 -24.17 -11.26
CA ILE A 437 -25.10 -24.43 -9.96
C ILE A 437 -26.62 -24.22 -10.07
N ARG A 438 -27.39 -25.17 -9.54
CA ARG A 438 -28.85 -25.15 -9.56
C ARG A 438 -29.37 -24.38 -8.35
N MET A 439 -29.96 -23.21 -8.60
CA MET A 439 -30.33 -22.25 -7.53
C MET A 439 -31.37 -22.78 -6.53
N GLU A 440 -32.22 -23.70 -6.95
CA GLU A 440 -33.32 -24.24 -6.12
C GLU A 440 -32.95 -25.50 -5.33
N GLU A 441 -31.76 -26.06 -5.58
CA GLU A 441 -31.30 -27.29 -4.93
C GLU A 441 -30.47 -26.99 -3.67
N PHE A 442 -30.49 -27.91 -2.73
CA PHE A 442 -29.69 -27.84 -1.51
C PHE A 442 -28.33 -28.49 -1.73
N TYR A 443 -27.28 -27.80 -1.29
CA TYR A 443 -25.91 -28.28 -1.38
C TYR A 443 -25.33 -28.57 -0.02
N ALA A 444 -24.69 -29.74 0.12
CA ALA A 444 -23.88 -30.10 1.27
C ALA A 444 -22.72 -31.00 0.83
N TRP A 445 -21.86 -31.33 1.78
CA TRP A 445 -20.68 -32.14 1.51
C TRP A 445 -20.93 -33.65 1.57
N ARG A 446 -20.12 -34.40 0.82
CA ARG A 446 -20.11 -35.85 0.76
C ARG A 446 -19.33 -36.47 1.94
N GLU A 447 -20.02 -37.05 2.92
CA GLU A 447 -19.35 -37.76 4.03
C GLU A 447 -18.68 -39.09 3.59
N SER A 448 -19.11 -39.70 2.48
CA SER A 448 -18.75 -41.07 2.11
C SER A 448 -17.35 -41.30 1.51
N GLU A 449 -16.56 -40.26 1.26
CA GLU A 449 -15.17 -40.40 0.74
C GLU A 449 -14.10 -40.39 1.84
N VAL A 450 -14.42 -39.86 3.03
CA VAL A 450 -13.47 -39.79 4.14
C VAL A 450 -13.20 -41.17 4.73
N SER A 451 -14.18 -42.08 4.69
CA SER A 451 -13.99 -43.48 5.12
C SER A 451 -13.11 -44.31 4.16
N LEU A 452 -12.87 -43.84 2.93
CA LEU A 452 -11.94 -44.49 1.99
C LEU A 452 -10.54 -43.87 2.06
N LEU A 453 -10.41 -42.59 2.38
CA LEU A 453 -9.12 -41.90 2.55
C LEU A 453 -8.53 -41.98 3.96
N GLN A 454 -9.33 -42.32 4.99
CA GLN A 454 -8.81 -42.63 6.33
C GLN A 454 -8.37 -44.10 6.49
N ASN A 455 -8.74 -44.96 5.54
CA ASN A 455 -8.40 -46.39 5.51
C ASN A 455 -7.38 -46.75 4.41
N ALA A 456 -6.81 -45.76 3.73
CA ALA A 456 -5.72 -45.87 2.75
C ALA A 456 -4.58 -44.97 3.19
#